data_AF-A0A0J7KCB3-F1
#
_entry.id   AF-A0A0J7KCB3-F1
#
_cell.length_a   1.000
_cell.length_b   1.000
_cell.length_c   1.000
_cell.angle_alpha   90.00
_cell.angle_beta   90.00
_cell.angle_gamma   90.00
#
_symmetry.space_group_name_H-M   'P 1'
#
loop_
_entity.id
_entity.type
_entity.pdbx_description
1 polymer ?
#
loop_
_entity_poly.entity_id
_entity_poly.type
_entity_poly.pdbx_seq_one_letter_code
_entity_poly.pdbx_strand_id
1 'polypeptide(L)'
;MKVFSLGPIKPGVIMNVQYIDKSLKIIVTMCTIAAQNDEKKYTQLTLLSYTLQYIENEIMNIYYLDKQLLKVQGTVDYVYVEKNGDYLHSICQNNIDFEKEDAQESESKIKQSNIDLQIKTPKYYWSQDEDSLTVWIKIPKQHTNKQPKIQVKPLELSVVMENEVLIQGECQHRLEENMATWRYKEDTLQIDLNKYENGLMWSELIKGDTGGECLPNDALAAEVHTRLAHLCTDQNSSAAGGDQPCIGFNAEQLEECDLEGKDNFLQRINLPMQTTTHLARLGSNNHVLFTCKRKYGQAVCLRHDHDACVWIIDDVDDDTQWDIRHTHSFPRFGYVEASKTNKKFCVSPTGN
;
A
#
# COMPACT_ATOMS: atom_id res chain seq x y z
N MET A 1 4.94 9.87 -41.89
CA MET A 1 4.23 9.85 -40.59
C MET A 1 2.79 9.44 -40.86
N LYS A 2 2.39 8.22 -40.46
CA LYS A 2 0.98 7.78 -40.54
C LYS A 2 0.31 8.13 -39.22
N VAL A 3 -0.82 8.85 -39.29
CA VAL A 3 -1.61 9.28 -38.14
C VAL A 3 -2.87 8.42 -38.10
N PHE A 4 -3.22 7.88 -36.94
CA PHE A 4 -4.45 7.13 -36.76
C PHE A 4 -5.23 7.69 -35.57
N SER A 5 -6.56 7.62 -35.66
CA SER A 5 -7.44 8.02 -34.57
C SER A 5 -7.59 6.84 -33.61
N LEU A 6 -7.46 7.10 -32.31
CA LEU A 6 -7.68 6.11 -31.26
C LEU A 6 -9.17 5.67 -31.18
N GLY A 7 -10.08 6.37 -31.86
CA GLY A 7 -11.52 6.10 -31.85
C GLY A 7 -12.28 6.98 -30.83
N PRO A 8 -13.57 6.72 -30.57
CA PRO A 8 -14.40 7.49 -29.64
C PRO A 8 -14.10 7.09 -28.18
N ILE A 9 -12.86 7.31 -27.76
CA ILE A 9 -12.40 6.95 -26.42
C ILE A 9 -12.40 8.22 -25.56
N LYS A 10 -12.71 8.06 -24.27
CA LYS A 10 -12.64 9.18 -23.32
C LYS A 10 -11.22 9.77 -23.36
N PRO A 11 -11.07 11.11 -23.41
CA PRO A 11 -9.77 11.75 -23.42
C PRO A 11 -9.02 11.44 -22.13
N GLY A 12 -7.70 11.27 -22.23
CA GLY A 12 -6.82 10.96 -21.11
C GLY A 12 -5.36 11.24 -21.42
N VAL A 13 -4.52 11.14 -20.40
CA VAL A 13 -3.07 11.31 -20.51
C VAL A 13 -2.45 10.00 -21.00
N ILE A 14 -1.71 10.03 -22.10
CA ILE A 14 -0.98 8.85 -22.57
C ILE A 14 0.23 8.65 -21.65
N MET A 15 0.25 7.54 -20.93
CA MET A 15 1.35 7.17 -20.02
C MET A 15 2.38 6.28 -20.71
N ASN A 16 1.93 5.39 -21.60
CA ASN A 16 2.80 4.45 -22.30
C ASN A 16 2.24 4.11 -23.69
N VAL A 17 3.14 3.91 -24.66
CA VAL A 17 2.83 3.33 -25.97
C VAL A 17 3.86 2.26 -26.26
N GLN A 18 3.41 1.02 -26.38
CA GLN A 18 4.26 -0.14 -26.58
C GLN A 18 3.87 -0.87 -27.87
N TYR A 19 4.87 -1.13 -28.72
CA TYR A 19 4.73 -1.96 -29.91
C TYR A 19 5.26 -3.37 -29.62
N ILE A 20 4.47 -4.37 -29.96
CA ILE A 20 4.74 -5.79 -29.73
C ILE A 20 5.06 -6.45 -31.07
N ASP A 21 6.36 -6.66 -31.32
CA ASP A 21 6.86 -7.17 -32.61
C ASP A 21 6.24 -8.53 -32.98
N LYS A 22 6.12 -9.44 -31.99
CA LYS A 22 5.67 -10.83 -32.21
C LYS A 22 4.21 -10.91 -32.71
N SER A 23 3.34 -10.03 -32.24
CA SER A 23 1.90 -10.04 -32.53
C SER A 23 1.45 -8.88 -33.42
N LEU A 24 2.39 -8.04 -33.89
CA LEU A 24 2.12 -6.82 -34.66
C LEU A 24 1.05 -5.94 -33.97
N LYS A 25 1.14 -5.85 -32.64
CA LYS A 25 0.16 -5.19 -31.78
C LYS A 25 0.73 -3.89 -31.22
N ILE A 26 -0.08 -2.84 -31.13
CA ILE A 26 0.22 -1.64 -30.37
C ILE A 26 -0.69 -1.61 -29.15
N ILE A 27 -0.10 -1.42 -27.97
CA ILE A 27 -0.83 -1.18 -26.73
C ILE A 27 -0.60 0.28 -26.33
N VAL A 28 -1.69 1.04 -26.22
CA VAL A 28 -1.68 2.42 -25.74
C VAL A 28 -2.29 2.44 -24.35
N THR A 29 -1.53 2.87 -23.35
CA THR A 29 -2.01 2.98 -21.98
C THR A 29 -2.28 4.44 -21.64
N MET A 30 -3.54 4.73 -21.32
CA MET A 30 -4.04 6.05 -20.99
C MET A 30 -4.47 6.12 -19.53
N CYS A 31 -4.25 7.26 -18.90
CA CYS A 31 -4.67 7.56 -17.54
C CYS A 31 -5.77 8.64 -17.54
N THR A 32 -6.83 8.41 -16.78
CA THR A 32 -7.94 9.35 -16.59
C THR A 32 -8.36 9.37 -15.13
N ILE A 33 -8.87 10.51 -14.66
CA ILE A 33 -9.50 10.60 -13.34
C ILE A 33 -11.00 10.37 -13.54
N ALA A 34 -11.53 9.33 -12.93
CA ALA A 34 -12.94 8.98 -12.94
C ALA A 34 -13.56 9.19 -11.56
N ALA A 35 -14.87 9.38 -11.52
CA ALA A 35 -15.64 9.51 -10.29
C ALA A 35 -16.71 8.43 -10.26
N GLN A 36 -16.90 7.79 -9.10
CA GLN A 36 -18.02 6.90 -8.84
C GLN A 36 -19.16 7.73 -8.22
N ASN A 37 -20.41 7.44 -8.57
CA ASN A 37 -21.61 8.22 -8.19
C ASN A 37 -21.60 8.67 -6.71
N ASP A 38 -21.25 9.95 -6.54
CA ASP A 38 -20.95 10.75 -5.35
C ASP A 38 -19.57 10.56 -4.65
N GLU A 39 -18.75 11.58 -4.88
CA GLU A 39 -17.53 12.08 -4.18
C GLU A 39 -16.19 11.35 -4.30
N LYS A 40 -16.10 10.01 -4.40
CA LYS A 40 -14.78 9.35 -4.45
C LYS A 40 -14.20 9.29 -5.86
N LYS A 41 -13.21 10.15 -6.12
CA LYS A 41 -12.37 10.12 -7.32
C LYS A 41 -11.38 8.96 -7.26
N TYR A 42 -11.14 8.32 -8.40
CA TYR A 42 -10.14 7.28 -8.58
C TYR A 42 -9.41 7.48 -9.92
N THR A 43 -8.23 6.89 -10.04
CA THR A 43 -7.48 6.87 -11.29
C THR A 43 -7.85 5.62 -12.08
N GLN A 44 -8.20 5.81 -13.34
CA GLN A 44 -8.54 4.73 -14.27
C GLN A 44 -7.46 4.64 -15.35
N LEU A 45 -6.78 3.50 -15.43
CA LEU A 45 -5.89 3.17 -16.55
C LEU A 45 -6.68 2.40 -17.61
N THR A 46 -6.64 2.90 -18.84
CA THR A 46 -7.27 2.28 -20.01
C THR A 46 -6.18 1.77 -20.93
N LEU A 47 -6.10 0.46 -21.08
CA LEU A 47 -5.20 -0.17 -22.04
C LEU A 47 -5.98 -0.44 -23.32
N LEU A 48 -5.49 0.08 -24.43
CA LEU A 48 -6.12 -0.02 -25.74
C LEU A 48 -5.21 -0.78 -26.67
N SER A 49 -5.74 -1.87 -27.19
CA SER A 49 -5.02 -2.77 -28.08
C SER A 49 -5.40 -2.53 -29.52
N TYR A 50 -4.39 -2.42 -30.39
CA TYR A 50 -4.58 -2.27 -31.83
C TYR A 50 -3.71 -3.27 -32.58
N THR A 51 -4.21 -3.84 -33.67
CA THR A 51 -3.43 -4.68 -34.58
C THR A 51 -3.03 -3.91 -35.83
N LEU A 52 -1.85 -4.20 -36.36
CA LEU A 52 -1.30 -3.59 -37.56
C LEU A 52 -1.44 -4.54 -38.74
N GLN A 53 -2.04 -4.05 -39.82
CA GLN A 53 -2.05 -4.75 -41.10
C GLN A 53 -0.99 -4.18 -42.02
N TYR A 54 -0.11 -5.06 -42.52
CA TYR A 54 0.95 -4.70 -43.47
C TYR A 54 0.61 -5.16 -44.89
N ILE A 55 0.90 -4.33 -45.88
CA ILE A 55 0.98 -4.71 -47.29
C ILE A 55 2.32 -4.18 -47.81
N GLU A 56 3.13 -5.05 -48.42
CA GLU A 56 4.43 -4.67 -49.00
C GLU A 56 5.36 -3.91 -48.02
N ASN A 57 5.40 -4.36 -46.76
CA ASN A 57 6.14 -3.73 -45.64
C ASN A 57 5.65 -2.33 -45.22
N GLU A 58 4.51 -1.86 -45.73
CA GLU A 58 3.86 -0.65 -45.24
C GLU A 58 2.62 -0.95 -44.38
N ILE A 59 2.47 -0.21 -43.28
CA ILE A 59 1.25 -0.26 -42.45
C ILE A 59 0.08 0.32 -43.26
N MET A 60 -0.87 -0.51 -43.65
CA MET A 60 -2.05 -0.06 -44.40
C MET A 60 -3.16 0.40 -43.48
N ASN A 61 -3.50 -0.45 -42.50
CA ASN A 61 -4.61 -0.22 -41.59
C ASN A 61 -4.21 -0.57 -40.16
N ILE A 62 -4.86 0.10 -39.20
CA ILE A 62 -4.75 -0.15 -37.77
C ILE A 62 -6.16 -0.45 -37.29
N TYR A 63 -6.38 -1.64 -36.73
CA TYR A 63 -7.69 -2.06 -36.22
C TYR A 63 -7.66 -2.13 -34.70
N TYR A 64 -8.68 -1.57 -34.07
CA TYR A 64 -8.92 -1.76 -32.65
C TYR A 64 -9.24 -3.25 -32.36
N LEU A 65 -8.58 -3.82 -31.36
CA LEU A 65 -8.74 -5.20 -30.92
C LEU A 65 -9.59 -5.28 -29.65
N ASP A 66 -9.09 -4.67 -28.58
CA ASP A 66 -9.65 -4.80 -27.25
C ASP A 66 -9.35 -3.55 -26.39
N LYS A 67 -10.06 -3.49 -25.26
CA LYS A 67 -9.88 -2.49 -24.21
C LYS A 67 -9.90 -3.20 -22.88
N GLN A 68 -8.95 -2.85 -22.02
CA GLN A 68 -8.91 -3.30 -20.64
C GLN A 68 -8.91 -2.09 -19.72
N LEU A 69 -9.73 -2.15 -18.67
CA LEU A 69 -9.89 -1.10 -17.69
C LEU A 69 -9.32 -1.53 -16.35
N LEU A 70 -8.44 -0.70 -15.81
CA LEU A 70 -7.84 -0.88 -14.50
C LEU A 70 -8.17 0.31 -13.61
N LYS A 71 -8.42 0.04 -12.35
CA LYS A 71 -8.82 1.02 -11.34
C LYS A 71 -7.77 1.08 -10.24
N VAL A 72 -7.40 2.30 -9.87
CA VAL A 72 -6.42 2.59 -8.82
C VAL A 72 -6.97 3.64 -7.87
N GLN A 73 -6.91 3.35 -6.56
CA GLN A 73 -7.35 4.25 -5.50
C GLN A 73 -6.23 5.21 -5.06
N GLY A 74 -5.89 6.14 -5.92
CA GLY A 74 -4.85 7.15 -5.68
C GLY A 74 -4.19 7.60 -6.99
N THR A 75 -3.00 8.19 -6.90
CA THR A 75 -2.23 8.61 -8.08
C THR A 75 -1.51 7.44 -8.75
N VAL A 76 -1.20 7.60 -10.03
CA VAL A 76 -0.34 6.70 -10.80
C VAL A 76 0.80 7.53 -11.38
N ASP A 77 2.03 7.24 -10.95
CA ASP A 77 3.21 8.03 -11.29
C ASP A 77 3.92 7.46 -12.52
N TYR A 78 3.81 6.14 -12.72
CA TYR A 78 4.53 5.44 -13.76
C TYR A 78 3.74 4.24 -14.25
N VAL A 79 3.77 4.03 -15.57
CA VAL A 79 3.18 2.87 -16.23
C VAL A 79 4.07 2.44 -17.40
N TYR A 80 4.29 1.14 -17.55
CA TYR A 80 5.05 0.56 -18.64
C TYR A 80 4.55 -0.82 -19.00
N VAL A 81 4.28 -1.06 -20.28
CA VAL A 81 3.94 -2.39 -20.80
C VAL A 81 5.23 -3.06 -21.29
N GLU A 82 5.48 -4.29 -20.85
CA GLU A 82 6.62 -5.09 -21.30
C GLU A 82 6.55 -5.38 -22.80
N LYS A 83 7.69 -5.71 -23.41
CA LYS A 83 7.78 -6.03 -24.84
C LYS A 83 6.99 -7.25 -25.31
N ASN A 84 6.68 -8.18 -24.42
CA ASN A 84 5.81 -9.32 -24.72
C ASN A 84 4.34 -8.89 -24.82
N GLY A 85 3.96 -7.78 -24.17
CA GLY A 85 2.60 -7.25 -24.13
C GLY A 85 1.71 -7.90 -23.08
N ASP A 86 2.26 -8.83 -22.29
CA ASP A 86 1.52 -9.61 -21.31
C ASP A 86 1.63 -9.03 -19.90
N TYR A 87 2.63 -8.19 -19.63
CA TYR A 87 2.85 -7.61 -18.32
C TYR A 87 2.84 -6.08 -18.32
N LEU A 88 2.32 -5.53 -17.23
CA LEU A 88 2.28 -4.10 -16.93
C LEU A 88 3.04 -3.81 -15.64
N HIS A 89 4.03 -2.93 -15.71
CA HIS A 89 4.65 -2.30 -14.55
C HIS A 89 3.94 -1.00 -14.22
N SER A 90 3.65 -0.79 -12.94
CA SER A 90 3.06 0.46 -12.45
C SER A 90 3.67 0.87 -11.13
N ILE A 91 3.86 2.19 -10.93
CA ILE A 91 4.09 2.77 -9.61
C ILE A 91 2.90 3.66 -9.30
N CYS A 92 2.16 3.29 -8.25
CA CYS A 92 0.93 3.97 -7.90
C CYS A 92 0.60 3.86 -6.41
N GLN A 93 -0.31 4.74 -5.98
CA GLN A 93 -0.90 4.71 -4.65
C GLN A 93 -2.03 3.68 -4.65
N ASN A 94 -1.82 2.59 -3.92
CA ASN A 94 -2.69 1.40 -3.80
C ASN A 94 -2.59 0.38 -4.95
N ASN A 95 -3.20 -0.79 -4.72
CA ASN A 95 -3.27 -1.89 -5.67
C ASN A 95 -4.13 -1.55 -6.88
N ILE A 96 -3.83 -2.22 -7.99
CA ILE A 96 -4.59 -2.10 -9.24
C ILE A 96 -5.66 -3.19 -9.32
N ASP A 97 -6.91 -2.78 -9.48
CA ASP A 97 -8.06 -3.67 -9.68
C ASP A 97 -8.50 -3.70 -11.15
N PHE A 98 -8.96 -4.85 -11.65
CA PHE A 98 -9.53 -4.96 -12.99
C PHE A 98 -11.04 -4.67 -12.98
N GLU A 99 -11.50 -3.81 -13.88
CA GLU A 99 -12.92 -3.54 -14.06
C GLU A 99 -13.49 -4.56 -15.06
N LYS A 100 -14.46 -5.37 -14.60
CA LYS A 100 -15.17 -6.31 -15.47
C LYS A 100 -16.22 -5.54 -16.28
N GLU A 101 -16.14 -5.57 -17.60
CA GLU A 101 -17.20 -5.02 -18.47
C GLU A 101 -18.45 -5.91 -18.35
N ASP A 102 -19.49 -5.40 -17.69
CA ASP A 102 -20.78 -6.08 -17.52
C ASP A 102 -21.53 -6.18 -18.85
N ALA A 103 -21.83 -7.42 -19.26
CA ALA A 103 -22.95 -7.72 -20.15
C ALA A 103 -24.27 -7.53 -19.37
N GLN A 104 -25.00 -6.46 -19.68
CA GLN A 104 -26.39 -6.13 -19.34
C GLN A 104 -27.03 -6.78 -18.08
N GLU A 105 -27.06 -5.97 -17.02
CA GLU A 105 -28.09 -5.77 -15.98
C GLU A 105 -29.06 -6.93 -15.62
N SER A 106 -28.87 -7.45 -14.42
CA SER A 106 -30.02 -7.64 -13.51
C SER A 106 -29.67 -7.01 -12.16
N GLU A 107 -30.46 -6.01 -11.76
CA GLU A 107 -30.38 -5.37 -10.46
C GLU A 107 -30.47 -6.42 -9.34
N SER A 108 -29.36 -6.66 -8.67
CA SER A 108 -29.35 -7.22 -7.33
C SER A 108 -28.33 -6.48 -6.49
N LYS A 109 -28.83 -5.44 -5.83
CA LYS A 109 -28.35 -4.83 -4.59
C LYS A 109 -26.86 -4.95 -4.33
N ILE A 110 -26.19 -3.83 -4.57
CA ILE A 110 -24.93 -3.38 -3.97
C ILE A 110 -24.71 -4.04 -2.60
N LYS A 111 -23.88 -5.09 -2.60
CA LYS A 111 -23.00 -5.41 -1.49
C LYS A 111 -21.63 -5.07 -2.00
N GLN A 112 -20.98 -4.09 -1.36
CA GLN A 112 -19.54 -3.89 -1.50
C GLN A 112 -18.87 -5.24 -1.31
N SER A 113 -18.41 -5.83 -2.41
CA SER A 113 -17.48 -6.94 -2.37
C SER A 113 -16.17 -6.35 -1.90
N ASN A 114 -15.99 -6.39 -0.58
CA ASN A 114 -14.69 -6.46 0.04
C ASN A 114 -13.85 -7.41 -0.82
N ILE A 115 -12.71 -6.91 -1.27
CA ILE A 115 -11.60 -7.76 -1.66
C ILE A 115 -11.40 -8.68 -0.46
N ASP A 116 -11.66 -9.97 -0.66
CA ASP A 116 -11.26 -11.04 0.24
C ASP A 116 -9.72 -11.04 0.29
N LEU A 117 -9.13 -10.06 0.99
CA LEU A 117 -8.29 -10.48 2.10
C LEU A 117 -9.21 -11.40 2.89
N GLN A 118 -8.86 -12.66 3.07
CA GLN A 118 -9.46 -13.39 4.16
C GLN A 118 -9.17 -12.56 5.41
N ILE A 119 -10.08 -11.65 5.76
CA ILE A 119 -10.16 -11.05 7.08
C ILE A 119 -10.54 -12.26 7.90
N LYS A 120 -9.53 -13.03 8.31
CA LYS A 120 -9.62 -13.84 9.52
C LYS A 120 -10.12 -12.82 10.53
N THR A 121 -11.42 -12.86 10.81
CA THR A 121 -11.97 -12.10 11.93
C THR A 121 -11.14 -12.58 13.11
N PRO A 122 -10.31 -11.71 13.71
CA PRO A 122 -9.41 -12.14 14.76
C PRO A 122 -10.27 -12.77 15.86
N LYS A 123 -9.82 -13.92 16.33
CA LYS A 123 -10.50 -14.69 17.38
C LYS A 123 -10.57 -13.88 18.67
N TYR A 124 -9.57 -13.03 18.89
CA TYR A 124 -9.47 -12.14 20.03
C TYR A 124 -8.63 -10.91 19.67
N TYR A 125 -8.86 -9.83 20.40
CA TYR A 125 -8.05 -8.62 20.34
C TYR A 125 -7.23 -8.52 21.62
N TRP A 126 -6.10 -7.84 21.58
CA TRP A 126 -5.32 -7.57 22.79
C TRP A 126 -4.61 -6.24 22.69
N SER A 127 -4.30 -5.60 23.81
CA SER A 127 -3.47 -4.40 23.89
C SER A 127 -2.48 -4.57 25.03
N GLN A 128 -1.52 -3.65 25.12
CA GLN A 128 -0.52 -3.68 26.17
C GLN A 128 -0.13 -2.28 26.63
N ASP A 129 0.44 -2.23 27.83
CA ASP A 129 1.21 -1.11 28.37
C ASP A 129 2.60 -1.60 28.80
N GLU A 130 3.41 -0.76 29.45
CA GLU A 130 4.73 -1.13 29.97
C GLU A 130 4.66 -2.37 30.89
N ASP A 131 3.59 -2.51 31.68
CA ASP A 131 3.50 -3.52 32.74
C ASP A 131 2.35 -4.55 32.57
N SER A 132 1.40 -4.31 31.67
CA SER A 132 0.18 -5.10 31.57
C SER A 132 -0.23 -5.42 30.13
N LEU A 133 -1.11 -6.42 30.00
CA LEU A 133 -1.72 -6.90 28.78
C LEU A 133 -3.24 -6.97 29.01
N THR A 134 -4.03 -6.43 28.09
CA THR A 134 -5.50 -6.56 28.12
C THR A 134 -5.94 -7.38 26.92
N VAL A 135 -6.78 -8.40 27.12
CA VAL A 135 -7.25 -9.31 26.06
C VAL A 135 -8.77 -9.27 26.01
N TRP A 136 -9.35 -9.10 24.83
CA TRP A 136 -10.78 -9.09 24.57
C TRP A 136 -11.19 -10.24 23.67
N ILE A 137 -12.12 -11.06 24.15
CA ILE A 137 -12.62 -12.24 23.43
C ILE A 137 -14.12 -12.13 23.28
N LYS A 138 -14.63 -12.21 22.04
CA LYS A 138 -16.07 -12.20 21.79
C LYS A 138 -16.67 -13.56 22.14
N ILE A 139 -17.67 -13.58 23.02
CA ILE A 139 -18.31 -14.82 23.46
C ILE A 139 -19.58 -15.07 22.66
N PRO A 140 -19.77 -16.28 22.10
CA PRO A 140 -21.02 -16.66 21.45
C PRO A 140 -22.21 -16.56 22.43
N LYS A 141 -23.35 -16.01 21.98
CA LYS A 141 -24.56 -15.72 22.78
C LYS A 141 -25.13 -16.93 23.57
N GLN A 142 -24.66 -18.14 23.28
CA GLN A 142 -25.04 -19.39 23.96
C GLN A 142 -24.35 -19.58 25.33
N HIS A 143 -23.30 -18.81 25.64
CA HIS A 143 -22.46 -19.00 26.85
C HIS A 143 -22.32 -17.76 27.75
N THR A 144 -23.09 -16.68 27.52
CA THR A 144 -22.95 -15.39 28.23
C THR A 144 -23.15 -15.46 29.75
N ASN A 145 -23.81 -16.50 30.28
CA ASN A 145 -24.10 -16.65 31.72
C ASN A 145 -23.18 -17.65 32.45
N LYS A 146 -22.02 -18.00 31.88
CA LYS A 146 -21.18 -19.10 32.38
C LYS A 146 -19.76 -18.64 32.68
N GLN A 147 -19.10 -19.25 33.67
CA GLN A 147 -17.79 -18.80 34.13
C GLN A 147 -16.65 -19.29 33.22
N PRO A 148 -15.72 -18.41 32.82
CA PRO A 148 -14.52 -18.80 32.07
C PRO A 148 -13.51 -19.50 32.97
N LYS A 149 -12.85 -20.53 32.43
CA LYS A 149 -11.67 -21.14 33.04
C LYS A 149 -10.43 -20.52 32.42
N ILE A 150 -9.83 -19.58 33.13
CA ILE A 150 -8.59 -18.92 32.73
C ILE A 150 -7.45 -19.54 33.53
N GLN A 151 -6.45 -20.06 32.84
CA GLN A 151 -5.23 -20.60 33.42
C GLN A 151 -4.06 -19.80 32.88
N VAL A 152 -3.30 -19.20 33.79
CA VAL A 152 -2.09 -18.44 33.49
C VAL A 152 -0.92 -19.15 34.16
N LYS A 153 0.07 -19.51 33.35
CA LYS A 153 1.39 -19.97 33.80
C LYS A 153 2.44 -18.98 33.28
N PRO A 154 3.72 -19.06 33.71
CA PRO A 154 4.71 -18.08 33.33
C PRO A 154 4.80 -17.92 31.81
N LEU A 155 4.77 -19.01 31.04
CA LEU A 155 4.86 -18.95 29.57
C LEU A 155 3.63 -19.48 28.86
N GLU A 156 2.51 -19.72 29.56
CA GLU A 156 1.32 -20.29 28.91
C GLU A 156 0.06 -19.55 29.34
N LEU A 157 -0.81 -19.27 28.37
CA LEU A 157 -2.14 -18.73 28.60
C LEU A 157 -3.17 -19.70 28.01
N SER A 158 -4.17 -20.07 28.80
CA SER A 158 -5.27 -20.92 28.37
C SER A 158 -6.60 -20.37 28.87
N VAL A 159 -7.51 -20.09 27.94
CA VAL A 159 -8.86 -19.59 28.18
C VAL A 159 -9.86 -20.57 27.59
N VAL A 160 -10.61 -21.24 28.46
CA VAL A 160 -11.57 -22.29 28.07
C VAL A 160 -12.97 -21.96 28.58
N MET A 161 -13.95 -22.08 27.70
CA MET A 161 -15.37 -21.92 27.99
C MET A 161 -16.11 -23.24 27.72
N GLU A 162 -16.61 -23.91 28.75
CA GLU A 162 -17.44 -25.13 28.61
C GLU A 162 -16.94 -26.19 27.61
N ASN A 163 -15.63 -26.39 27.55
CA ASN A 163 -14.90 -27.30 26.64
C ASN A 163 -14.56 -26.75 25.25
N GLU A 164 -14.89 -25.50 24.94
CA GLU A 164 -14.35 -24.77 23.80
C GLU A 164 -13.11 -23.97 24.22
N VAL A 165 -11.99 -24.19 23.52
CA VAL A 165 -10.74 -23.47 23.74
C VAL A 165 -10.78 -22.17 22.93
N LEU A 166 -10.80 -21.03 23.63
CA LEU A 166 -10.86 -19.71 23.00
C LEU A 166 -9.46 -19.17 22.69
N ILE A 167 -8.54 -19.34 23.63
CA ILE A 167 -7.12 -19.02 23.49
C ILE A 167 -6.34 -20.12 24.20
N GLN A 168 -5.32 -20.67 23.55
CA GLN A 168 -4.38 -21.58 24.19
C GLN A 168 -3.04 -21.52 23.47
N GLY A 169 -1.96 -21.31 24.21
CA GLY A 169 -0.63 -21.44 23.65
C GLY A 169 0.46 -20.87 24.56
N GLU A 170 1.68 -20.87 24.03
CA GLU A 170 2.86 -20.34 24.69
C GLU A 170 2.95 -18.82 24.48
N CYS A 171 3.04 -18.06 25.57
CA CYS A 171 3.22 -16.62 25.55
C CYS A 171 4.62 -16.23 25.06
N GLN A 172 4.76 -15.04 24.47
CA GLN A 172 6.07 -14.55 24.03
C GLN A 172 7.06 -14.41 25.18
N HIS A 173 6.61 -13.84 26.31
CA HIS A 173 7.39 -13.61 27.52
C HIS A 173 6.61 -14.00 28.78
N ARG A 174 7.20 -13.77 29.97
CA ARG A 174 6.63 -14.28 31.21
C ARG A 174 5.44 -13.46 31.70
N LEU A 175 4.37 -14.14 32.09
CA LEU A 175 3.22 -13.59 32.78
C LEU A 175 3.32 -13.83 34.30
N GLU A 176 2.73 -12.92 35.07
CA GLU A 176 2.54 -13.10 36.51
C GLU A 176 1.29 -13.97 36.78
N GLU A 177 1.51 -15.18 37.29
CA GLU A 177 0.48 -16.23 37.40
C GLU A 177 -0.72 -15.82 38.27
N ASN A 178 -0.47 -15.03 39.31
CA ASN A 178 -1.46 -14.75 40.36
C ASN A 178 -2.19 -13.41 40.22
N MET A 179 -1.88 -12.62 39.19
CA MET A 179 -2.39 -11.26 39.02
C MET A 179 -3.40 -11.13 37.87
N ALA A 180 -3.80 -12.24 37.25
CA ALA A 180 -4.79 -12.22 36.18
C ALA A 180 -6.21 -11.95 36.71
N THR A 181 -6.86 -10.91 36.18
CA THR A 181 -8.26 -10.59 36.46
C THR A 181 -9.09 -10.63 35.20
N TRP A 182 -10.39 -10.85 35.30
CA TRP A 182 -11.28 -10.88 34.14
C TRP A 182 -12.66 -10.33 34.47
N ARG A 183 -13.34 -9.81 33.45
CA ARG A 183 -14.69 -9.24 33.57
C ARG A 183 -15.45 -9.34 32.26
N TYR A 184 -16.78 -9.43 32.37
CA TYR A 184 -17.68 -9.36 31.23
C TYR A 184 -18.03 -7.90 30.91
N LYS A 185 -17.89 -7.52 29.64
CA LYS A 185 -18.42 -6.27 29.11
C LYS A 185 -19.30 -6.60 27.90
N GLU A 186 -20.61 -6.54 28.09
CA GLU A 186 -21.62 -6.89 27.08
C GLU A 186 -21.47 -8.34 26.57
N ASP A 187 -21.05 -8.55 25.32
CA ASP A 187 -20.80 -9.85 24.70
C ASP A 187 -19.31 -10.22 24.62
N THR A 188 -18.45 -9.49 25.35
CA THR A 188 -16.99 -9.62 25.30
C THR A 188 -16.40 -9.90 26.68
N LEU A 189 -15.54 -10.92 26.76
CA LEU A 189 -14.72 -11.20 27.94
C LEU A 189 -13.43 -10.39 27.85
N GLN A 190 -13.23 -9.49 28.82
CA GLN A 190 -12.00 -8.77 29.02
C GLN A 190 -11.16 -9.50 30.06
N ILE A 191 -9.89 -9.78 29.76
CA ILE A 191 -8.92 -10.41 30.64
C ILE A 191 -7.74 -9.46 30.78
N ASP A 192 -7.44 -9.05 32.00
CA ASP A 192 -6.30 -8.22 32.33
C ASP A 192 -5.20 -9.13 32.90
N LEU A 193 -4.02 -9.08 32.30
CA LEU A 193 -2.84 -9.89 32.60
C LEU A 193 -1.68 -8.96 32.95
N ASN A 194 -0.80 -9.40 33.85
CA ASN A 194 0.39 -8.64 34.21
C ASN A 194 1.65 -9.30 33.64
N LYS A 195 2.55 -8.48 33.10
CA LYS A 195 3.88 -8.92 32.67
C LYS A 195 4.73 -9.18 33.90
N TYR A 196 5.58 -10.20 33.82
CA TYR A 196 6.58 -10.44 34.85
C TYR A 196 7.79 -9.49 34.69
N GLU A 197 8.17 -9.21 33.44
CA GLU A 197 9.18 -8.20 33.10
C GLU A 197 8.53 -6.87 32.68
N ASN A 198 8.69 -5.85 33.52
CA ASN A 198 8.22 -4.49 33.24
C ASN A 198 8.99 -3.83 32.09
N GLY A 199 8.32 -2.99 31.31
CA GLY A 199 8.89 -2.20 30.21
C GLY A 199 9.14 -2.98 28.91
N LEU A 200 8.83 -4.27 28.87
CA LEU A 200 9.03 -5.11 27.70
C LEU A 200 7.79 -5.10 26.79
N MET A 201 7.93 -4.63 25.55
CA MET A 201 6.85 -4.63 24.55
C MET A 201 6.79 -5.95 23.78
N TRP A 202 5.62 -6.58 23.76
CA TRP A 202 5.37 -7.86 23.09
C TRP A 202 4.97 -7.60 21.64
N SER A 203 5.53 -8.38 20.70
CA SER A 203 5.12 -8.37 19.30
C SER A 203 3.95 -9.30 19.01
N GLU A 204 3.72 -10.30 19.87
CA GLU A 204 2.63 -11.27 19.78
C GLU A 204 2.20 -11.72 21.19
N LEU A 205 0.90 -12.00 21.39
CA LEU A 205 0.42 -12.54 22.67
C LEU A 205 0.81 -14.01 22.84
N ILE A 206 0.60 -14.81 21.79
CA ILE A 206 0.89 -16.25 21.72
C ILE A 206 1.82 -16.49 20.54
N LYS A 207 2.92 -17.20 20.76
CA LYS A 207 3.95 -17.47 19.74
C LYS A 207 3.37 -18.19 18.53
N GLY A 208 3.46 -17.55 17.37
CA GLY A 208 3.01 -18.13 16.10
C GLY A 208 1.49 -18.19 15.91
N ASP A 209 0.71 -17.53 16.78
CA ASP A 209 -0.73 -17.42 16.58
C ASP A 209 -1.06 -16.29 15.58
N THR A 210 -1.86 -16.62 14.57
CA THR A 210 -2.36 -15.67 13.56
C THR A 210 -3.80 -15.24 13.82
N GLY A 211 -4.37 -15.65 14.97
CA GLY A 211 -5.75 -15.37 15.36
C GLY A 211 -5.93 -14.14 16.26
N GLY A 212 -4.85 -13.57 16.81
CA GLY A 212 -4.91 -12.41 17.70
C GLY A 212 -4.48 -11.10 17.03
N GLU A 213 -5.22 -10.01 17.24
CA GLU A 213 -4.88 -8.68 16.72
C GLU A 213 -4.52 -7.71 17.86
N CYS A 214 -3.39 -7.00 17.74
CA CYS A 214 -2.93 -6.02 18.73
C CYS A 214 -3.57 -4.65 18.46
N LEU A 215 -4.36 -4.15 19.42
CA LEU A 215 -4.95 -2.81 19.39
C LEU A 215 -3.97 -1.78 19.99
N PRO A 216 -3.83 -0.60 19.38
CA PRO A 216 -3.06 0.49 19.96
C PRO A 216 -3.71 0.94 21.28
N ASN A 217 -2.89 1.10 22.31
CA ASN A 217 -3.37 1.58 23.60
C ASN A 217 -3.40 3.10 23.61
N ASP A 218 -4.60 3.69 23.70
CA ASP A 218 -4.78 5.16 23.72
C ASP A 218 -4.07 5.82 24.92
N ALA A 219 -3.93 5.13 26.05
CA ALA A 219 -3.21 5.64 27.22
C ALA A 219 -1.70 5.66 26.99
N LEU A 220 -1.13 4.59 26.41
CA LEU A 220 0.27 4.56 25.99
C LEU A 220 0.53 5.57 24.88
N ALA A 221 -0.39 5.71 23.92
CA ALA A 221 -0.30 6.72 22.88
C ALA A 221 -0.31 8.13 23.47
N ALA A 222 -1.16 8.40 24.47
CA ALA A 222 -1.21 9.67 25.18
C ALA A 222 0.03 9.91 26.07
N GLU A 223 0.58 8.88 26.72
CA GLU A 223 1.81 8.97 27.52
C GLU A 223 3.03 9.18 26.63
N VAL A 224 3.15 8.44 25.53
CA VAL A 224 4.17 8.66 24.49
C VAL A 224 4.02 10.05 23.91
N HIS A 225 2.80 10.50 23.61
CA HIS A 225 2.53 11.87 23.19
C HIS A 225 2.94 12.89 24.26
N THR A 226 2.77 12.58 25.55
CA THR A 226 3.18 13.46 26.67
C THR A 226 4.70 13.49 26.84
N ARG A 227 5.38 12.33 26.79
CA ARG A 227 6.85 12.23 26.87
C ARG A 227 7.51 12.89 25.66
N LEU A 228 6.93 12.73 24.47
CA LEU A 228 7.38 13.33 23.21
C LEU A 228 6.76 14.70 22.95
N ALA A 229 5.92 15.22 23.85
CA ALA A 229 5.24 16.51 23.66
C ALA A 229 6.22 17.66 23.47
N HIS A 230 7.41 17.56 24.06
CA HIS A 230 8.49 18.54 23.89
C HIS A 230 9.11 18.56 22.48
N LEU A 231 8.86 17.52 21.67
CA LEU A 231 9.24 17.43 20.26
C LEU A 231 8.08 17.84 19.34
N CYS A 232 6.84 17.86 19.85
CA CYS A 232 5.70 18.41 19.15
C CYS A 232 5.73 19.94 19.29
N THR A 233 5.81 20.64 18.15
CA THR A 233 5.91 22.11 18.04
C THR A 233 4.74 22.90 18.65
N ASP A 234 3.72 22.22 19.16
CA ASP A 234 2.47 22.80 19.65
C ASP A 234 2.59 23.38 21.07
N GLN A 235 3.65 23.05 21.82
CA GLN A 235 3.97 23.69 23.09
C GLN A 235 5.11 24.71 22.95
N ASN A 236 4.92 25.69 22.06
CA ASN A 236 5.70 26.93 22.12
C ASN A 236 5.20 27.77 23.31
N SER A 237 5.59 27.37 24.52
CA SER A 237 5.38 28.17 25.72
C SER A 237 6.12 29.49 25.55
N SER A 238 5.36 30.57 25.57
CA SER A 238 5.83 31.94 25.69
C SER A 238 6.48 32.14 27.07
N ALA A 239 7.70 31.64 27.22
CA ALA A 239 8.60 32.01 28.31
C ALA A 239 9.83 32.70 27.71
N ALA A 240 9.87 34.01 27.91
CA ALA A 240 10.95 34.89 27.50
C ALA A 240 12.29 34.48 28.12
N GLY A 241 13.33 34.40 27.28
CA GLY A 241 14.72 34.55 27.73
C GLY A 241 15.75 33.68 26.99
N GLY A 242 16.37 34.26 25.95
CA GLY A 242 17.71 33.88 25.51
C GLY A 242 17.80 33.07 24.22
N ASP A 243 18.22 33.76 23.16
CA ASP A 243 18.81 33.28 21.90
C ASP A 243 18.21 32.03 21.23
N GLN A 244 17.32 32.35 20.29
CA GLN A 244 17.29 31.94 18.88
C GLN A 244 15.88 31.47 18.53
N PRO A 245 15.10 32.24 17.75
CA PRO A 245 13.78 31.78 17.36
C PRO A 245 13.96 30.55 16.48
N CYS A 246 13.60 29.37 17.01
CA CYS A 246 13.20 28.25 16.18
C CYS A 246 12.02 28.75 15.36
N ILE A 247 12.30 29.13 14.12
CA ILE A 247 11.30 29.50 13.12
C ILE A 247 10.44 28.24 12.97
N GLY A 248 9.25 28.24 13.58
CA GLY A 248 8.25 27.23 13.28
C GLY A 248 8.00 27.29 11.78
N PHE A 249 8.28 26.19 11.08
CA PHE A 249 7.99 26.09 9.66
C PHE A 249 6.50 26.31 9.49
N ASN A 250 6.13 27.37 8.79
CA ASN A 250 4.75 27.60 8.39
C ASN A 250 4.32 26.42 7.51
N ALA A 251 3.05 25.99 7.54
CA ALA A 251 2.56 24.94 6.64
C ALA A 251 2.74 25.32 5.15
N GLU A 252 2.87 26.61 4.86
CA GLU A 252 3.23 27.16 3.54
C GLU A 252 4.72 26.97 3.15
N GLN A 253 5.56 26.54 4.10
CA GLN A 253 6.97 26.19 3.90
C GLN A 253 7.20 24.67 3.88
N LEU A 254 6.17 23.87 4.15
CA LEU A 254 6.23 22.41 4.00
C LEU A 254 6.24 22.08 2.51
N GLU A 255 7.21 21.27 2.10
CA GLU A 255 7.26 20.75 0.74
C GLU A 255 6.32 19.56 0.58
N GLU A 256 5.99 19.19 -0.66
CA GLU A 256 5.14 18.02 -0.98
C GLU A 256 5.68 16.72 -0.35
N CYS A 257 6.99 16.66 -0.05
CA CYS A 257 7.63 15.54 0.62
C CYS A 257 7.55 15.55 2.16
N ASP A 258 7.15 16.66 2.76
CA ASP A 258 6.97 16.80 4.22
C ASP A 258 5.52 16.45 4.63
N LEU A 259 4.62 16.36 3.67
CA LEU A 259 3.24 15.91 3.88
C LEU A 259 3.21 14.38 3.91
N GLU A 260 2.61 13.80 4.96
CA GLU A 260 2.40 12.35 5.03
C GLU A 260 1.51 11.89 3.86
N GLY A 261 2.16 11.35 2.82
CA GLY A 261 1.51 10.76 1.66
C GLY A 261 1.04 9.32 1.92
N LYS A 262 0.18 8.82 1.03
CA LYS A 262 -0.09 7.38 0.96
C LYS A 262 1.14 6.66 0.41
N ASP A 263 1.34 5.42 0.83
CA ASP A 263 2.42 4.58 0.29
C ASP A 263 2.29 4.40 -1.24
N ASN A 264 3.43 4.50 -1.91
CA ASN A 264 3.57 4.08 -3.29
C ASN A 264 3.94 2.60 -3.37
N PHE A 265 3.40 1.92 -4.37
CA PHE A 265 3.67 0.52 -4.64
C PHE A 265 4.18 0.35 -6.07
N LEU A 266 5.30 -0.34 -6.23
CA LEU A 266 5.73 -0.88 -7.52
C LEU A 266 5.06 -2.24 -7.73
N GLN A 267 4.30 -2.36 -8.82
CA GLN A 267 3.52 -3.54 -9.16
C GLN A 267 3.90 -4.05 -10.54
N ARG A 268 4.03 -5.36 -10.68
CA ARG A 268 4.02 -6.07 -11.96
C ARG A 268 2.75 -6.89 -12.06
N ILE A 269 1.99 -6.66 -13.12
CA ILE A 269 0.66 -7.22 -13.33
C ILE A 269 0.66 -8.05 -14.60
N ASN A 270 0.22 -9.30 -14.52
CA ASN A 270 -0.06 -10.15 -15.65
C ASN A 270 -1.44 -9.78 -16.23
N LEU A 271 -1.45 -9.16 -17.41
CA LEU A 271 -2.65 -8.66 -18.08
C LEU A 271 -3.59 -9.79 -18.54
N PRO A 272 -3.10 -10.92 -19.11
CA PRO A 272 -3.93 -12.07 -19.42
C PRO A 272 -4.60 -12.72 -18.20
N MET A 273 -3.85 -12.94 -17.12
CA MET A 273 -4.36 -13.60 -15.91
C MET A 273 -5.13 -12.64 -14.99
N GLN A 274 -5.00 -11.33 -15.22
CA GLN A 274 -5.58 -10.28 -14.39
C GLN A 274 -5.13 -10.34 -12.92
N THR A 275 -3.85 -10.63 -12.71
CA THR A 275 -3.27 -10.80 -11.38
C THR A 275 -1.98 -10.02 -11.21
N THR A 276 -1.75 -9.48 -10.01
CA THR A 276 -0.45 -8.93 -9.62
C THR A 276 0.50 -10.08 -9.35
N THR A 277 1.62 -10.15 -10.07
CA THR A 277 2.65 -11.18 -9.88
C THR A 277 3.71 -10.74 -8.88
N HIS A 278 4.05 -9.45 -8.87
CA HIS A 278 5.04 -8.88 -7.96
C HIS A 278 4.55 -7.54 -7.39
N LEU A 279 4.82 -7.31 -6.10
CA LEU A 279 4.45 -6.11 -5.36
C LEU A 279 5.59 -5.71 -4.43
N ALA A 280 6.04 -4.47 -4.53
CA ALA A 280 7.01 -3.87 -3.62
C ALA A 280 6.47 -2.55 -3.07
N ARG A 281 6.46 -2.39 -1.75
CA ARG A 281 6.10 -1.14 -1.07
C ARG A 281 7.29 -0.21 -1.09
N LEU A 282 7.13 0.97 -1.70
CA LEU A 282 8.18 1.99 -1.80
C LEU A 282 8.17 2.95 -0.61
N GLY A 283 7.08 3.03 0.15
CA GLY A 283 6.89 4.02 1.22
C GLY A 283 6.14 5.26 0.74
N SER A 284 5.76 6.13 1.66
CA SER A 284 4.97 7.35 1.40
C SER A 284 5.74 8.45 0.66
N ASN A 285 7.05 8.56 0.92
CA ASN A 285 7.87 9.70 0.46
C ASN A 285 8.70 9.39 -0.79
N ASN A 286 8.59 8.16 -1.30
CA ASN A 286 9.36 7.68 -2.44
C ASN A 286 8.45 7.69 -3.68
N HIS A 287 8.70 8.65 -4.58
CA HIS A 287 7.97 8.82 -5.84
C HIS A 287 8.91 8.78 -7.04
N VAL A 288 8.34 8.76 -8.24
CA VAL A 288 9.09 8.71 -9.50
C VAL A 288 9.62 10.10 -9.84
N LEU A 289 10.94 10.21 -10.01
CA LEU A 289 11.60 11.45 -10.44
C LEU A 289 11.68 11.55 -11.96
N PHE A 290 12.19 10.50 -12.59
CA PHE A 290 12.28 10.38 -14.04
C PHE A 290 12.40 8.92 -14.45
N THR A 291 12.11 8.65 -15.72
CA THR A 291 12.26 7.32 -16.32
C THR A 291 13.06 7.41 -17.61
N CYS A 292 13.77 6.34 -17.96
CA CYS A 292 14.55 6.24 -19.18
C CYS A 292 14.23 4.93 -19.89
N LYS A 293 13.75 5.01 -21.13
CA LYS A 293 13.47 3.84 -21.97
C LYS A 293 14.78 3.14 -22.34
N ARG A 294 14.84 1.83 -22.18
CA ARG A 294 16.01 1.01 -22.52
C ARG A 294 15.71 0.11 -23.71
N LYS A 295 16.75 -0.54 -24.23
CA LYS A 295 16.59 -1.57 -25.28
C LYS A 295 15.78 -2.74 -24.75
N TYR A 296 15.88 -3.09 -23.47
CA TYR A 296 15.07 -4.09 -22.78
C TYR A 296 14.63 -3.48 -21.46
N GLY A 297 13.33 -3.52 -21.18
CA GLY A 297 12.73 -2.90 -20.00
C GLY A 297 12.92 -1.40 -19.88
N GLN A 298 13.01 -0.92 -18.63
CA GLN A 298 13.07 0.51 -18.30
C GLN A 298 13.97 0.78 -17.10
N ALA A 299 14.58 1.96 -17.07
CA ALA A 299 15.18 2.49 -15.86
C ALA A 299 14.22 3.50 -15.21
N VAL A 300 13.99 3.34 -13.91
CA VAL A 300 13.16 4.23 -13.08
C VAL A 300 14.05 4.83 -12.02
N CYS A 301 14.07 6.16 -11.92
CA CYS A 301 14.73 6.86 -10.84
C CYS A 301 13.68 7.21 -9.77
N LEU A 302 13.83 6.61 -8.60
CA LEU A 302 12.97 6.84 -7.44
C LEU A 302 13.66 7.81 -6.49
N ARG A 303 12.89 8.73 -5.91
CA ARG A 303 13.33 9.44 -4.71
C ARG A 303 13.46 8.43 -3.57
N HIS A 304 14.54 8.55 -2.81
CA HIS A 304 14.75 7.79 -1.58
C HIS A 304 15.34 8.73 -0.53
N ASP A 305 14.47 9.22 0.36
CA ASP A 305 14.79 10.31 1.29
C ASP A 305 15.39 11.54 0.58
N HIS A 306 16.65 11.86 0.86
CA HIS A 306 17.37 12.98 0.26
C HIS A 306 18.11 12.60 -1.03
N ASP A 307 18.13 11.32 -1.39
CA ASP A 307 18.84 10.79 -2.55
C ASP A 307 17.88 10.39 -3.67
N ALA A 308 18.42 10.11 -4.85
CA ALA A 308 17.68 9.51 -5.94
C ALA A 308 18.35 8.20 -6.39
N CYS A 309 17.60 7.10 -6.40
CA CYS A 309 18.09 5.77 -6.71
C CYS A 309 17.57 5.30 -8.07
N VAL A 310 18.48 4.90 -8.96
CA VAL A 310 18.17 4.37 -10.28
C VAL A 310 18.04 2.85 -10.22
N TRP A 311 16.85 2.37 -10.55
CA TRP A 311 16.49 0.97 -10.61
C TRP A 311 16.27 0.55 -12.06
N ILE A 312 16.84 -0.59 -12.43
CA ILE A 312 16.61 -1.22 -13.72
C ILE A 312 15.58 -2.32 -13.54
N ILE A 313 14.52 -2.23 -14.34
CA ILE A 313 13.46 -3.23 -14.45
C ILE A 313 13.58 -3.80 -15.86
N ASP A 314 13.99 -5.06 -16.00
CA ASP A 314 14.14 -5.72 -17.30
C ASP A 314 12.82 -6.41 -17.73
N ASP A 315 12.64 -6.61 -19.04
CA ASP A 315 11.54 -7.43 -19.56
C ASP A 315 11.92 -8.91 -19.41
N VAL A 316 11.06 -9.71 -18.80
CA VAL A 316 11.25 -11.17 -18.71
C VAL A 316 9.99 -11.92 -19.09
N ASP A 317 10.16 -13.02 -19.82
CA ASP A 317 9.04 -13.88 -20.23
C ASP A 317 8.59 -14.81 -19.08
N ASP A 318 9.42 -15.02 -18.05
CA ASP A 318 9.16 -15.90 -16.90
C ASP A 318 9.08 -15.09 -15.61
N ASP A 319 7.96 -15.24 -14.88
CA ASP A 319 7.71 -14.59 -13.59
C ASP A 319 8.79 -14.89 -12.55
N THR A 320 9.36 -16.09 -12.56
CA THR A 320 10.37 -16.50 -11.56
C THR A 320 11.73 -15.83 -11.75
N GLN A 321 11.95 -15.19 -12.90
CA GLN A 321 13.19 -14.51 -13.26
C GLN A 321 13.09 -12.99 -13.18
N TRP A 322 11.93 -12.45 -12.79
CA TRP A 322 11.75 -11.02 -12.70
C TRP A 322 12.48 -10.48 -11.47
N ASP A 323 13.42 -9.57 -11.71
CA ASP A 323 14.22 -8.93 -10.67
C ASP A 323 14.41 -7.45 -10.99
N ILE A 324 14.60 -6.64 -9.94
CA ILE A 324 14.84 -5.21 -10.04
C ILE A 324 16.24 -4.93 -9.49
N ARG A 325 17.09 -4.32 -10.32
CA ARG A 325 18.48 -4.07 -9.95
C ARG A 325 18.76 -2.59 -9.72
N HIS A 326 19.23 -2.25 -8.51
CA HIS A 326 19.82 -0.94 -8.24
C HIS A 326 21.13 -0.78 -9.04
N THR A 327 21.32 0.38 -9.64
CA THR A 327 22.52 0.65 -10.46
C THR A 327 23.26 1.92 -10.10
N HIS A 328 22.56 2.94 -9.62
CA HIS A 328 23.18 4.21 -9.28
C HIS A 328 22.38 4.95 -8.23
N SER A 329 23.07 5.77 -7.45
CA SER A 329 22.45 6.73 -6.53
C SER A 329 23.01 8.12 -6.81
N PHE A 330 22.13 9.10 -6.97
CA PHE A 330 22.48 10.51 -7.00
C PHE A 330 22.34 11.06 -5.58
N PRO A 331 23.45 11.26 -4.85
CA PRO A 331 23.37 11.76 -3.50
C PRO A 331 22.80 13.18 -3.48
N ARG A 332 21.96 13.49 -2.50
CA ARG A 332 21.35 14.81 -2.27
C ARG A 332 20.48 15.32 -3.41
N PHE A 333 20.07 14.44 -4.35
CA PHE A 333 19.22 14.84 -5.46
C PHE A 333 17.83 15.29 -5.01
N GLY A 334 17.33 14.78 -3.88
CA GLY A 334 16.10 15.25 -3.25
C GLY A 334 16.12 16.75 -2.96
N TYR A 335 17.27 17.31 -2.54
CA TYR A 335 17.43 18.77 -2.36
C TYR A 335 17.36 19.54 -3.69
N VAL A 336 17.83 18.93 -4.78
CA VAL A 336 17.77 19.53 -6.12
C VAL A 336 16.34 19.57 -6.64
N GLU A 337 15.55 18.54 -6.34
CA GLU A 337 14.12 18.51 -6.63
C GLU A 337 13.36 19.55 -5.79
N ALA A 338 13.56 19.50 -4.47
CA ALA A 338 13.01 20.40 -3.45
C ALA A 338 13.22 21.89 -3.78
N SER A 339 14.47 22.26 -4.10
CA SER A 339 14.86 23.64 -4.41
C SER A 339 14.22 24.21 -5.69
N LYS A 340 13.47 23.41 -6.46
CA LYS A 340 12.87 23.83 -7.74
C LYS A 340 11.35 23.84 -7.67
N THR A 341 10.78 24.98 -7.28
CA THR A 341 9.33 25.29 -7.26
C THR A 341 8.56 25.02 -8.56
N ASN A 342 9.22 24.77 -9.69
CA ASN A 342 8.57 24.59 -10.99
C ASN A 342 8.88 23.25 -11.71
N LYS A 343 9.68 22.33 -11.11
CA LYS A 343 10.11 21.03 -11.73
C LYS A 343 10.58 21.12 -13.22
N LYS A 344 10.92 22.32 -13.72
CA LYS A 344 11.10 22.66 -15.16
C LYS A 344 12.27 21.98 -15.86
N PHE A 345 13.16 21.32 -15.11
CA PHE A 345 14.38 20.69 -15.62
C PHE A 345 14.58 19.25 -15.12
N CYS A 346 13.50 18.57 -14.70
CA CYS A 346 13.56 17.16 -14.30
C CYS A 346 13.48 16.19 -15.51
N VAL A 347 13.38 16.72 -16.73
CA VAL A 347 13.40 15.94 -17.97
C VAL A 347 14.60 16.42 -18.80
N SER A 348 15.56 15.51 -19.02
CA SER A 348 16.64 15.74 -19.97
C SER A 348 16.11 15.42 -21.39
N PRO A 349 16.33 16.28 -22.40
CA PRO A 349 16.06 15.91 -23.78
C PRO A 349 16.81 14.63 -24.14
N THR A 350 16.18 13.74 -24.91
CA THR A 350 16.89 12.61 -25.52
C THR A 350 18.01 13.17 -26.39
N GLY A 351 19.26 12.98 -25.98
CA GLY A 351 20.43 13.35 -26.78
C GLY A 351 20.39 12.61 -28.12
N ASN A 352 20.60 13.36 -29.21
CA ASN A 352 20.73 12.86 -30.57
C ASN A 352 21.85 11.84 -30.73
#